data_AF-A0A973PIZ2-F1
#
_entry.id   AF-A0A973PIZ2-F1
#
_cell.length_a   1.000
_cell.length_b   1.000
_cell.length_c   1.000
_cell.angle_alpha   90.00
_cell.angle_beta   90.00
_cell.angle_gamma   90.00
#
_symmetry.space_group_name_H-M   'P 1'
#
loop_
_entity.id
_entity.type
_entity.pdbx_description
1 polymer ?
#
loop_
_entity_poly.entity_id
_entity_poly.type
_entity_poly.pdbx_seq_one_letter_code
_entity_poly.pdbx_strand_id
1 'polypeptide(L)'
;PAALAAVRDRLAAPGLLLDLDRYVGLPEFRKAAGAPTGTGDGYERYGALVMATYDTRPSPAIEPALLDAAGDDPYLRALIGLEGVFPVVAALRTALDPRFEALLADPGDPEQGERDPDGTWWPQDPTRSVPHLVVEAAKEHGLGEDAAAYYLMLLAMPDPADRDVARWTGWKPARLKAAREELADTDLVVRAVRARAGRSLFLPGGWSEQPAPRLPVEHWKLSLFDTITGLLTPIVPPEPVAALYARAWRRVRDGDGPRFQQLDVKRGRRR
;
A
#
# COMPACT_ATOMS: atom_id res chain seq x y z
N PRO A 1 -16.08 6.76 -11.91
CA PRO A 1 -17.16 6.01 -11.22
C PRO A 1 -17.93 5.00 -12.11
N ALA A 2 -18.63 5.45 -13.17
CA ALA A 2 -19.46 4.55 -14.01
C ALA A 2 -18.66 3.44 -14.74
N ALA A 3 -17.47 3.78 -15.25
CA ALA A 3 -16.60 2.78 -15.89
C ALA A 3 -16.13 1.69 -14.91
N LEU A 4 -15.80 2.06 -13.66
CA LEU A 4 -15.41 1.10 -12.62
C LEU A 4 -16.59 0.19 -12.25
N ALA A 5 -17.81 0.73 -12.17
CA ALA A 5 -19.02 -0.06 -11.94
C ALA A 5 -19.22 -1.10 -13.05
N ALA A 6 -19.13 -0.70 -14.33
CA ALA A 6 -19.26 -1.63 -15.45
C ALA A 6 -18.18 -2.73 -15.45
N VAL A 7 -16.95 -2.40 -15.02
CA VAL A 7 -15.89 -3.40 -14.83
C VAL A 7 -16.25 -4.39 -13.73
N ARG A 8 -16.73 -3.90 -12.58
CA ARG A 8 -17.15 -4.77 -11.45
C ARG A 8 -18.33 -5.66 -11.82
N ASP A 9 -19.32 -5.13 -12.54
CA ASP A 9 -20.45 -5.91 -13.04
C ASP A 9 -19.97 -7.04 -13.95
N ARG A 10 -19.00 -6.76 -14.83
CA ARG A 10 -18.40 -7.78 -15.70
C ARG A 10 -17.64 -8.83 -14.89
N LEU A 11 -16.88 -8.43 -13.87
CA LEU A 11 -16.12 -9.31 -12.99
C LEU A 11 -17.02 -10.22 -12.15
N ALA A 12 -18.22 -9.75 -11.79
CA ALA A 12 -19.21 -10.53 -11.04
C ALA A 12 -19.97 -11.55 -11.92
N ALA A 13 -19.79 -11.54 -13.24
CA ALA A 13 -20.51 -12.46 -14.13
C ALA A 13 -20.07 -13.92 -13.90
N PRO A 14 -21.01 -14.84 -13.57
CA PRO A 14 -20.70 -16.25 -13.39
C PRO A 14 -20.05 -16.86 -14.64
N GLY A 15 -19.03 -17.70 -14.45
CA GLY A 15 -18.30 -18.35 -15.54
C GLY A 15 -17.31 -17.45 -16.29
N LEU A 16 -17.15 -16.17 -15.92
CA LEU A 16 -16.02 -15.38 -16.43
C LEU A 16 -14.72 -15.97 -15.89
N LEU A 17 -13.81 -16.32 -16.79
CA LEU A 17 -12.46 -16.73 -16.45
C LEU A 17 -11.46 -15.66 -16.90
N LEU A 18 -10.58 -15.25 -15.99
CA LEU A 18 -9.42 -14.41 -16.30
C LEU A 18 -8.16 -15.26 -16.30
N ASP A 19 -7.43 -15.30 -17.40
CA ASP A 19 -6.12 -15.93 -17.46
C ASP A 19 -5.11 -15.15 -16.60
N LEU A 20 -4.27 -15.85 -15.83
CA LEU A 20 -3.23 -15.24 -15.01
C LEU A 20 -1.96 -14.87 -15.81
N ASP A 21 -1.93 -15.21 -17.11
CA ASP A 21 -0.89 -14.86 -18.08
C ASP A 21 0.52 -15.31 -17.63
N ARG A 22 0.59 -16.50 -17.01
CA ARG A 22 1.83 -17.10 -16.54
C ARG A 22 1.66 -18.60 -16.36
N TYR A 23 2.56 -19.37 -16.97
CA TYR A 23 2.63 -20.82 -16.80
C TYR A 23 3.22 -21.21 -15.45
N VAL A 24 2.52 -22.06 -14.70
CA VAL A 24 2.87 -22.48 -13.33
C VAL A 24 3.08 -23.99 -13.22
N GLY A 25 3.78 -24.46 -12.20
CA GLY A 25 3.98 -25.91 -11.99
C GLY A 25 2.73 -26.60 -11.43
N LEU A 26 1.99 -27.35 -12.25
CA LEU A 26 0.78 -28.06 -11.80
C LEU A 26 1.09 -29.16 -10.75
N PRO A 27 2.15 -29.98 -10.86
CA PRO A 27 2.49 -30.96 -9.83
C PRO A 27 2.83 -30.32 -8.48
N GLU A 28 3.59 -29.23 -8.49
CA GLU A 28 3.97 -28.46 -7.30
C GLU A 28 2.73 -27.82 -6.66
N PHE A 29 1.87 -27.23 -7.48
CA PHE A 29 0.62 -26.66 -7.02
C PHE A 29 -0.29 -27.73 -6.40
N ARG A 30 -0.50 -28.89 -7.05
CA ARG A 30 -1.26 -30.02 -6.49
C ARG A 30 -0.74 -30.45 -5.13
N LYS A 31 0.58 -30.49 -4.95
CA LYS A 31 1.21 -30.84 -3.66
C LYS A 31 0.87 -29.83 -2.56
N ALA A 32 0.77 -28.54 -2.90
CA ALA A 32 0.43 -27.48 -1.95
C ALA A 32 -1.08 -27.34 -1.72
N ALA A 33 -1.89 -27.47 -2.78
CA ALA A 33 -3.33 -27.26 -2.79
C ALA A 33 -4.13 -28.50 -2.33
N GLY A 34 -3.57 -29.70 -2.49
CA GLY A 34 -4.28 -30.96 -2.22
C GLY A 34 -5.22 -31.36 -3.37
N ALA A 35 -6.33 -32.02 -3.03
CA ALA A 35 -7.29 -32.49 -4.03
C ALA A 35 -8.11 -31.32 -4.63
N PRO A 36 -8.45 -31.38 -5.92
CA PRO A 36 -9.31 -30.38 -6.54
C PRO A 36 -10.72 -30.40 -5.93
N THR A 37 -11.32 -29.22 -5.85
CA THR A 37 -12.73 -29.01 -5.46
C THR A 37 -13.73 -29.47 -6.52
N GLY A 38 -13.28 -29.63 -7.76
CA GLY A 38 -14.07 -30.16 -8.87
C GLY A 38 -13.19 -30.54 -10.04
N THR A 39 -13.68 -31.41 -10.91
CA THR A 39 -12.99 -31.82 -12.14
C THR A 39 -13.94 -31.73 -13.33
N GLY A 40 -13.39 -31.46 -14.50
CA GLY A 40 -14.13 -31.51 -15.77
C GLY A 40 -13.26 -32.04 -16.88
N ASP A 41 -13.78 -32.03 -18.10
CA ASP A 41 -13.03 -32.49 -19.26
C ASP A 41 -11.85 -31.55 -19.54
N GLY A 42 -10.62 -32.05 -19.33
CA GLY A 42 -9.38 -31.30 -19.56
C GLY A 42 -9.01 -30.25 -18.48
N TYR A 43 -9.70 -30.20 -17.33
CA TYR A 43 -9.37 -29.26 -16.27
C TYR A 43 -9.67 -29.76 -14.84
N GLU A 44 -8.99 -29.15 -13.88
CA GLU A 44 -9.22 -29.25 -12.44
C GLU A 44 -9.59 -27.88 -11.87
N ARG A 45 -10.52 -27.85 -10.91
CA ARG A 45 -10.95 -26.64 -10.21
C ARG A 45 -10.53 -26.67 -8.75
N TYR A 46 -10.00 -25.55 -8.28
CA TYR A 46 -9.55 -25.31 -6.90
C TYR A 46 -10.16 -24.01 -6.40
N GLY A 47 -11.40 -24.09 -5.87
CA GLY A 47 -12.17 -22.90 -5.49
C GLY A 47 -12.37 -21.98 -6.69
N ALA A 48 -11.87 -20.75 -6.59
CA ALA A 48 -11.90 -19.77 -7.68
C ALA A 48 -10.91 -20.06 -8.83
N LEU A 49 -9.93 -20.95 -8.65
CA LEU A 49 -8.93 -21.27 -9.68
C LEU A 49 -9.37 -22.42 -10.59
N VAL A 50 -9.01 -22.33 -11.87
CA VAL A 50 -9.14 -23.38 -12.88
C VAL A 50 -7.77 -23.66 -13.47
N MET A 51 -7.37 -24.94 -13.47
CA MET A 51 -6.11 -25.43 -14.00
C MET A 51 -6.40 -26.36 -15.17
N ALA A 52 -5.91 -26.04 -16.37
CA ALA A 52 -5.91 -27.00 -17.46
C ALA A 52 -5.01 -28.21 -17.12
N THR A 53 -5.41 -29.41 -17.53
CA THR A 53 -4.67 -30.65 -17.23
C THR A 53 -4.05 -31.30 -18.46
N TYR A 54 -3.98 -30.58 -19.58
CA TYR A 54 -3.38 -31.08 -20.82
C TYR A 54 -1.87 -31.30 -20.69
N ASP A 55 -1.19 -30.49 -19.88
CA ASP A 55 0.23 -30.61 -19.57
C ASP A 55 0.52 -30.36 -18.07
N THR A 56 1.80 -30.31 -17.71
CA THR A 56 2.25 -30.06 -16.33
C THR A 56 2.51 -28.58 -16.05
N ARG A 57 2.33 -27.70 -17.02
CA ARG A 57 2.61 -26.26 -16.92
C ARG A 57 1.49 -25.40 -17.52
N PRO A 58 0.26 -25.47 -17.00
CA PRO A 58 -0.85 -24.65 -17.50
C PRO A 58 -0.68 -23.17 -17.11
N SER A 59 -1.32 -22.29 -17.87
CA SER A 59 -1.64 -20.94 -17.39
C SER A 59 -2.95 -21.01 -16.60
N PRO A 60 -2.96 -20.72 -15.29
CA PRO A 60 -4.16 -20.80 -14.48
C PRO A 60 -5.16 -19.72 -14.89
N ALA A 61 -6.45 -20.05 -14.79
CA ALA A 61 -7.50 -19.05 -14.84
C ALA A 61 -8.16 -18.86 -13.47
N ILE A 62 -8.68 -17.67 -13.22
CA ILE A 62 -9.44 -17.33 -12.01
C ILE A 62 -10.87 -16.95 -12.40
N GLU A 63 -11.85 -17.44 -11.65
CA GLU A 63 -13.25 -17.04 -11.72
C GLU A 63 -13.56 -16.02 -10.61
N PRO A 64 -13.59 -14.71 -10.91
CA PRO A 64 -13.67 -13.69 -9.86
C PRO A 64 -14.95 -13.75 -9.04
N ALA A 65 -16.05 -14.23 -9.63
CA ALA A 65 -17.34 -14.40 -8.96
C ALA A 65 -17.31 -15.40 -7.78
N LEU A 66 -16.26 -16.21 -7.67
CA LEU A 66 -16.07 -17.19 -6.58
C LEU A 66 -15.12 -16.70 -5.48
N LEU A 67 -14.54 -15.51 -5.63
CA LEU A 67 -13.66 -14.93 -4.61
C LEU A 67 -14.48 -14.38 -3.44
N ASP A 68 -13.83 -14.28 -2.29
CA ASP A 68 -14.40 -13.57 -1.15
C ASP A 68 -14.46 -12.05 -1.39
N ALA A 69 -15.04 -11.31 -0.43
CA ALA A 69 -15.17 -9.86 -0.51
C ALA A 69 -13.83 -9.11 -0.58
N ALA A 70 -12.72 -9.74 -0.18
CA ALA A 70 -11.38 -9.19 -0.31
C ALA A 70 -10.73 -9.52 -1.67
N GLY A 71 -11.45 -10.22 -2.56
CA GLY A 71 -10.89 -10.71 -3.82
C GLY A 71 -9.84 -11.79 -3.60
N ASP A 72 -10.04 -12.64 -2.58
CA ASP A 72 -9.12 -13.71 -2.19
C ASP A 72 -9.77 -15.09 -2.21
N ASP A 73 -8.92 -16.11 -2.27
CA ASP A 73 -9.27 -17.53 -2.20
C ASP A 73 -8.08 -18.31 -1.61
N PRO A 74 -8.29 -19.34 -0.77
CA PRO A 74 -7.19 -20.07 -0.14
C PRO A 74 -6.23 -20.73 -1.14
N TYR A 75 -6.73 -21.22 -2.28
CA TYR A 75 -5.92 -21.79 -3.35
C TYR A 75 -5.19 -20.71 -4.15
N LEU A 76 -5.81 -19.55 -4.35
CA LEU A 76 -5.13 -18.38 -4.90
C LEU A 76 -3.95 -17.94 -4.02
N ARG A 77 -4.10 -17.92 -2.70
CA ARG A 77 -2.99 -17.65 -1.77
C ARG A 77 -1.89 -18.70 -1.87
N ALA A 78 -2.26 -19.98 -1.95
CA ALA A 78 -1.29 -21.06 -2.11
C ALA A 78 -0.48 -20.89 -3.40
N LEU A 79 -1.15 -20.57 -4.52
CA LEU A 79 -0.51 -20.31 -5.81
C LEU A 79 0.44 -19.11 -5.74
N ILE A 80 0.00 -17.99 -5.15
CA ILE A 80 0.84 -16.80 -4.96
C ILE A 80 2.05 -17.09 -4.07
N GLY A 81 1.90 -17.95 -3.06
CA GLY A 81 3.00 -18.38 -2.20
C GLY A 81 4.08 -19.18 -2.94
N LEU A 82 3.72 -19.88 -4.01
CA LEU A 82 4.64 -20.64 -4.86
C LEU A 82 5.26 -19.80 -5.98
N GLU A 83 4.43 -19.02 -6.67
CA GLU A 83 4.76 -18.39 -7.96
C GLU A 83 4.99 -16.86 -7.85
N GLY A 84 4.76 -16.30 -6.66
CA GLY A 84 4.68 -14.87 -6.44
C GLY A 84 3.36 -14.25 -6.93
N VAL A 85 3.25 -12.94 -6.78
CA VAL A 85 2.02 -12.21 -7.16
C VAL A 85 1.89 -12.10 -8.69
N PHE A 86 0.67 -12.30 -9.19
CA PHE A 86 0.33 -12.16 -10.59
C PHE A 86 -0.19 -10.74 -10.88
N PRO A 87 0.20 -10.09 -11.98
CA PRO A 87 -0.29 -8.76 -12.34
C PRO A 87 -1.82 -8.68 -12.45
N VAL A 88 -2.44 -9.72 -13.02
CA VAL A 88 -3.90 -9.82 -13.15
C VAL A 88 -4.60 -9.82 -11.79
N VAL A 89 -4.03 -10.51 -10.80
CA VAL A 89 -4.57 -10.54 -9.42
C VAL A 89 -4.43 -9.17 -8.75
N ALA A 90 -3.31 -8.47 -8.95
CA ALA A 90 -3.12 -7.12 -8.43
C ALA A 90 -4.13 -6.13 -9.04
N ALA A 91 -4.35 -6.21 -10.36
CA ALA A 91 -5.34 -5.40 -11.06
C ALA A 91 -6.78 -5.71 -10.61
N LEU A 92 -7.11 -7.00 -10.45
CA LEU A 92 -8.41 -7.46 -9.96
C LEU A 92 -8.69 -6.91 -8.55
N ARG A 93 -7.75 -7.10 -7.61
CA ARG A 93 -7.89 -6.58 -6.24
C ARG A 93 -8.03 -5.06 -6.22
N THR A 94 -7.27 -4.34 -7.05
CA THR A 94 -7.41 -2.88 -7.22
C THR A 94 -8.81 -2.50 -7.70
N ALA A 95 -9.34 -3.20 -8.71
CA ALA A 95 -10.68 -2.93 -9.23
C ALA A 95 -11.78 -3.20 -8.18
N LEU A 96 -11.60 -4.20 -7.32
CA LEU A 96 -12.54 -4.54 -6.25
C LEU A 96 -12.40 -3.66 -5.00
N ASP A 97 -11.27 -2.98 -4.81
CA ASP A 97 -11.00 -2.20 -3.61
C ASP A 97 -11.88 -0.95 -3.50
N PRO A 98 -12.63 -0.75 -2.40
CA PRO A 98 -13.40 0.47 -2.15
C PRO A 98 -12.53 1.74 -2.12
N ARG A 99 -11.25 1.62 -1.76
CA ARG A 99 -10.30 2.74 -1.74
C ARG A 99 -10.01 3.28 -3.14
N PHE A 100 -9.95 2.39 -4.13
CA PHE A 100 -9.76 2.79 -5.52
C PHE A 100 -11.00 3.50 -6.07
N GLU A 101 -12.19 3.09 -5.65
CA GLU A 101 -13.42 3.81 -5.97
C GLU A 101 -13.42 5.22 -5.36
N ALA A 102 -13.06 5.34 -4.07
CA ALA A 102 -12.92 6.63 -3.42
C ALA A 102 -11.89 7.53 -4.14
N LEU A 103 -10.77 6.95 -4.59
CA LEU A 103 -9.76 7.67 -5.38
C LEU A 103 -10.32 8.21 -6.70
N LEU A 104 -11.14 7.42 -7.40
CA LEU A 104 -11.76 7.84 -8.65
C LEU A 104 -12.93 8.83 -8.47
N ALA A 105 -13.49 8.91 -7.26
CA ALA A 105 -14.57 9.82 -6.93
C ALA A 105 -14.07 11.16 -6.34
N ASP A 106 -12.82 11.19 -5.85
CA ASP A 106 -12.22 12.39 -5.26
C ASP A 106 -12.05 13.48 -6.32
N PRO A 107 -12.60 14.70 -6.10
CA PRO A 107 -12.45 15.81 -7.03
C PRO A 107 -11.01 16.34 -7.08
N GLY A 108 -10.18 15.93 -6.12
CA GLY A 108 -8.80 16.36 -5.98
C GLY A 108 -8.70 17.85 -5.73
N ASP A 109 -9.63 18.45 -4.97
CA ASP A 109 -9.58 19.86 -4.55
C ASP A 109 -8.83 20.03 -3.21
N PRO A 110 -8.09 21.12 -3.01
CA PRO A 110 -7.55 21.46 -1.70
C PRO A 110 -8.67 21.77 -0.71
N GLU A 111 -8.56 21.29 0.53
CA GLU A 111 -9.42 21.71 1.64
C GLU A 111 -9.12 23.17 2.03
N GLN A 112 -7.84 23.58 1.93
CA GLN A 112 -7.39 24.94 2.19
C GLN A 112 -6.48 25.51 1.09
N GLY A 113 -6.75 26.77 0.73
CA GLY A 113 -6.06 27.49 -0.34
C GLY A 113 -6.65 27.20 -1.72
N GLU A 114 -6.12 27.87 -2.75
CA GLU A 114 -6.58 27.74 -4.13
C GLU A 114 -5.57 26.97 -4.98
N ARG A 115 -6.04 26.27 -6.01
CA ARG A 115 -5.16 25.68 -7.03
C ARG A 115 -4.34 26.81 -7.70
N ASP A 116 -3.16 26.48 -8.21
CA ASP A 116 -2.38 27.41 -9.03
C ASP A 116 -3.19 27.78 -10.29
N PRO A 117 -2.85 28.87 -11.00
CA PRO A 117 -3.62 29.32 -12.18
C PRO A 117 -3.76 28.28 -13.30
N ASP A 118 -2.84 27.31 -13.39
CA ASP A 118 -2.89 26.20 -14.33
C ASP A 118 -3.69 24.98 -13.80
N GLY A 119 -4.29 25.10 -12.62
CA GLY A 119 -5.04 24.06 -11.93
C GLY A 119 -4.18 23.11 -11.09
N THR A 120 -2.86 23.31 -11.04
CA THR A 120 -1.95 22.46 -10.29
C THR A 120 -2.03 22.73 -8.78
N TRP A 121 -1.97 21.67 -7.98
CA TRP A 121 -1.61 21.73 -6.57
C TRP A 121 -1.13 20.35 -6.12
N TRP A 122 -0.66 20.24 -4.88
CA TRP A 122 -0.10 19.00 -4.33
C TRP A 122 -0.97 18.45 -3.20
N PRO A 123 -1.80 17.41 -3.44
CA PRO A 123 -2.53 16.71 -2.37
C PRO A 123 -1.65 16.19 -1.24
N GLN A 124 -0.37 15.96 -1.53
CA GLN A 124 0.65 15.54 -0.57
C GLN A 124 0.96 16.61 0.49
N ASP A 125 0.60 17.88 0.30
CA ASP A 125 0.74 18.91 1.33
C ASP A 125 -0.44 18.85 2.33
N PRO A 126 -0.24 18.32 3.56
CA PRO A 126 -1.31 18.18 4.53
C PRO A 126 -1.79 19.53 5.07
N THR A 127 -1.02 20.62 4.93
CA THR A 127 -1.50 21.97 5.29
C THR A 127 -2.61 22.46 4.36
N ARG A 128 -2.78 21.80 3.22
CA ARG A 128 -3.81 22.11 2.21
C ARG A 128 -4.83 20.98 2.05
N SER A 129 -4.42 19.72 2.17
CA SER A 129 -5.31 18.58 1.98
C SER A 129 -6.03 18.12 3.26
N VAL A 130 -5.45 18.32 4.44
CA VAL A 130 -6.01 17.94 5.75
C VAL A 130 -5.56 18.90 6.88
N PRO A 131 -5.78 20.22 6.74
CA PRO A 131 -5.29 21.22 7.71
C PRO A 131 -5.77 20.95 9.14
N HIS A 132 -6.98 20.42 9.31
CA HIS A 132 -7.50 20.04 10.62
C HIS A 132 -6.66 18.94 11.31
N LEU A 133 -6.13 17.97 10.55
CA LEU A 133 -5.24 16.93 11.09
C LEU A 133 -3.86 17.49 11.45
N VAL A 134 -3.37 18.50 10.72
CA VAL A 134 -2.11 19.19 11.10
C VAL A 134 -2.27 19.83 12.47
N VAL A 135 -3.37 20.54 12.70
CA VAL A 135 -3.69 21.16 14.00
C VAL A 135 -3.87 20.11 15.10
N GLU A 136 -4.52 18.98 14.81
CA GLU A 136 -4.71 17.89 15.77
C GLU A 136 -3.37 17.25 16.17
N ALA A 137 -2.53 16.88 15.18
CA ALA A 137 -1.23 16.28 15.42
C ALA A 137 -0.27 17.25 16.14
N ALA A 138 -0.32 18.53 15.79
CA ALA A 138 0.42 19.59 16.48
C ALA A 138 0.05 19.65 17.97
N LYS A 139 -1.25 19.66 18.29
CA LYS A 139 -1.72 19.68 19.69
C LYS A 139 -1.37 18.43 20.45
N GLU A 140 -1.58 17.25 19.85
CA GLU A 140 -1.33 15.96 20.48
C GLU A 140 0.13 15.79 20.90
N HIS A 141 1.05 16.24 20.06
CA HIS A 141 2.49 16.06 20.28
C HIS A 141 3.22 17.32 20.77
N GLY A 142 2.51 18.43 21.00
CA GLY A 142 3.10 19.69 21.43
C GLY A 142 4.05 20.31 20.41
N LEU A 143 3.75 20.15 19.11
CA LEU A 143 4.56 20.61 17.98
C LEU A 143 3.98 21.88 17.37
N GLY A 144 4.83 22.64 16.68
CA GLY A 144 4.44 23.60 15.67
C GLY A 144 3.79 22.92 14.46
N GLU A 145 2.91 23.64 13.77
CA GLU A 145 2.15 23.10 12.63
C GLU A 145 3.06 22.61 11.49
N ASP A 146 4.21 23.23 11.26
CA ASP A 146 5.17 22.76 10.24
C ASP A 146 5.79 21.40 10.61
N ALA A 147 6.20 21.21 11.86
CA ALA A 147 6.74 19.93 12.32
C ALA A 147 5.65 18.84 12.30
N ALA A 148 4.41 19.18 12.66
CA ALA A 148 3.27 18.27 12.58
C ALA A 148 2.92 17.91 11.13
N ALA A 149 2.92 18.87 10.21
CA ALA A 149 2.70 18.63 8.79
C ALA A 149 3.79 17.71 8.21
N TYR A 150 5.06 17.95 8.55
CA TYR A 150 6.16 17.08 8.13
C TYR A 150 6.03 15.66 8.72
N TYR A 151 5.61 15.55 9.99
CA TYR A 151 5.34 14.26 10.62
C TYR A 151 4.23 13.48 9.92
N LEU A 152 3.12 14.12 9.56
CA LEU A 152 2.04 13.48 8.80
C LEU A 152 2.57 12.97 7.45
N MET A 153 3.35 13.76 6.72
CA MET A 153 3.99 13.30 5.47
C MET A 153 4.89 12.08 5.71
N LEU A 154 5.67 12.08 6.81
CA LEU A 154 6.47 10.93 7.19
C LEU A 154 5.63 9.71 7.53
N LEU A 155 4.43 9.86 8.10
CA LEU A 155 3.52 8.73 8.37
C LEU A 155 2.91 8.17 7.08
N ALA A 156 2.37 9.03 6.23
CA ALA A 156 1.46 8.62 5.17
C ALA A 156 2.13 8.46 3.79
N MET A 157 3.11 9.29 3.44
CA MET A 157 3.68 9.28 2.10
C MET A 157 4.67 8.11 1.93
N PRO A 158 4.67 7.41 0.78
CA PRO A 158 5.60 6.31 0.55
C PRO A 158 7.05 6.80 0.51
N ASP A 159 7.30 7.94 -0.13
CA ASP A 159 8.63 8.49 -0.40
C ASP A 159 8.75 10.01 -0.13
N PRO A 160 8.60 10.46 1.13
CA PRO A 160 8.68 11.89 1.49
C PRO A 160 10.14 12.38 1.53
N ALA A 161 10.89 12.25 0.42
CA ALA A 161 12.24 12.80 0.30
C ALA A 161 12.20 14.33 0.46
N ASP A 162 13.28 14.94 0.98
CA ASP A 162 13.31 16.37 1.29
C ASP A 162 13.00 17.24 0.05
N ARG A 163 13.41 16.80 -1.15
CA ARG A 163 13.10 17.48 -2.41
C ARG A 163 11.62 17.46 -2.75
N ASP A 164 10.94 16.35 -2.45
CA ASP A 164 9.55 16.13 -2.81
C ASP A 164 8.66 16.86 -1.80
N VAL A 165 9.02 16.83 -0.51
CA VAL A 165 8.41 17.66 0.53
C VAL A 165 8.52 19.15 0.21
N ALA A 166 9.71 19.63 -0.19
CA ALA A 166 9.89 21.02 -0.59
C ALA A 166 9.05 21.37 -1.83
N ARG A 167 8.92 20.44 -2.79
CA ARG A 167 8.07 20.62 -3.99
C ARG A 167 6.60 20.71 -3.63
N TRP A 168 6.11 19.84 -2.76
CA TRP A 168 4.69 19.77 -2.39
C TRP A 168 4.25 21.00 -1.60
N THR A 169 5.06 21.42 -0.64
CA THR A 169 4.73 22.49 0.30
C THR A 169 5.17 23.89 -0.15
N GLY A 170 6.07 23.97 -1.14
CA GLY A 170 6.74 25.23 -1.51
C GLY A 170 7.65 25.80 -0.41
N TRP A 171 8.00 25.02 0.62
CA TRP A 171 8.80 25.51 1.73
C TRP A 171 10.23 25.85 1.29
N LYS A 172 10.70 27.02 1.75
CA LYS A 172 12.11 27.40 1.62
C LYS A 172 12.98 26.51 2.52
N PRO A 173 14.27 26.29 2.18
CA PRO A 173 15.16 25.39 2.93
C PRO A 173 15.23 25.68 4.44
N ALA A 174 15.17 26.94 4.85
CA ALA A 174 15.21 27.32 6.26
C ALA A 174 13.96 26.85 7.05
N ARG A 175 12.77 26.93 6.44
CA ARG A 175 11.51 26.47 7.06
C ARG A 175 11.50 24.95 7.21
N LEU A 176 11.84 24.23 6.14
CA LEU A 176 11.97 22.78 6.18
C LEU A 176 13.05 22.32 7.18
N LYS A 177 14.16 23.06 7.30
CA LYS A 177 15.18 22.77 8.31
C LYS A 177 14.62 22.92 9.72
N ALA A 178 13.93 24.02 10.02
CA ALA A 178 13.35 24.26 11.35
C ALA A 178 12.33 23.18 11.74
N ALA A 179 11.40 22.82 10.84
CA ALA A 179 10.42 21.76 11.09
C ALA A 179 11.08 20.40 11.40
N ARG A 180 12.18 20.08 10.71
CA ARG A 180 12.94 18.85 10.97
C ARG A 180 13.72 18.90 12.27
N GLU A 181 14.29 20.05 12.63
CA GLU A 181 15.02 20.20 13.88
C GLU A 181 14.07 20.00 15.06
N GLU A 182 12.92 20.68 15.04
CA GLU A 182 11.87 20.51 16.05
C GLU A 182 11.38 19.06 16.14
N LEU A 183 11.01 18.44 15.02
CA LEU A 183 10.51 17.07 15.05
C LEU A 183 11.55 16.07 15.56
N ALA A 184 12.84 16.32 15.28
CA ALA A 184 13.91 15.44 15.71
C ALA A 184 14.32 15.58 17.18
N ASP A 185 13.81 16.59 17.89
CA ASP A 185 13.94 16.72 19.34
C ASP A 185 12.86 15.90 20.09
N THR A 186 12.00 15.19 19.34
CA THR A 186 10.97 14.26 19.86
C THR A 186 11.41 12.79 19.72
N ASP A 187 10.62 11.87 20.27
CA ASP A 187 10.76 10.42 20.10
C ASP A 187 9.92 9.86 18.93
N LEU A 188 9.19 10.70 18.20
CA LEU A 188 8.31 10.31 17.09
C LEU A 188 9.09 9.86 15.84
N VAL A 189 10.36 10.25 15.73
CA VAL A 189 11.24 9.99 14.59
C VAL A 189 12.64 9.63 15.04
N VAL A 190 13.41 9.05 14.14
CA VAL A 190 14.84 8.79 14.34
C VAL A 190 15.68 9.43 13.24
N ARG A 191 16.83 9.98 13.64
CA ARG A 191 17.86 10.43 12.70
C ARG A 191 18.64 9.22 12.18
N ALA A 192 18.68 9.04 10.87
CA ALA A 192 19.43 7.97 10.25
C ALA A 192 19.88 8.35 8.83
N VAL A 193 20.72 7.51 8.22
CA VAL A 193 21.02 7.56 6.80
C VAL A 193 20.56 6.26 6.17
N ARG A 194 19.67 6.35 5.19
CA ARG A 194 19.17 5.21 4.40
C ARG A 194 19.45 5.44 2.93
N ALA A 195 20.02 4.43 2.27
CA ALA A 195 20.30 4.51 0.85
C ALA A 195 19.01 4.79 0.07
N ARG A 196 19.09 5.69 -0.91
CA ARG A 196 17.97 6.08 -1.81
C ARG A 196 16.78 6.81 -1.14
N ALA A 197 16.82 7.10 0.17
CA ALA A 197 15.68 7.71 0.85
C ALA A 197 15.58 9.25 0.66
N GLY A 198 16.69 9.95 0.43
CA GLY A 198 16.69 11.40 0.17
C GLY A 198 16.20 12.28 1.33
N ARG A 199 16.23 11.77 2.57
CA ARG A 199 15.82 12.45 3.80
C ARG A 199 16.66 11.96 5.00
N SER A 200 16.59 12.71 6.11
CA SER A 200 17.36 12.42 7.34
C SER A 200 16.53 11.94 8.53
N LEU A 201 15.19 12.04 8.45
CA LEU A 201 14.25 11.62 9.50
C LEU A 201 13.38 10.46 9.01
N PHE A 202 13.17 9.49 9.89
CA PHE A 202 12.46 8.25 9.61
C PHE A 202 11.56 7.88 10.78
N LEU A 203 10.47 7.15 10.48
CA LEU A 203 9.66 6.57 11.55
C LEU A 203 10.46 5.48 12.29
N PRO A 204 10.31 5.35 13.62
CA PRO A 204 10.87 4.24 14.38
C PRO A 204 10.36 2.90 13.85
N GLY A 205 11.24 1.91 13.73
CA GLY A 205 10.86 0.56 13.28
C GLY A 205 11.81 -0.06 12.27
N GLY A 206 11.35 -1.17 11.70
CA GLY A 206 12.09 -1.91 10.68
C GLY A 206 12.08 -1.21 9.31
N TRP A 207 13.03 -1.59 8.48
CA TRP A 207 13.25 -1.02 7.15
C TRP A 207 13.03 -2.09 6.08
N SER A 208 12.17 -1.80 5.11
CA SER A 208 11.91 -2.68 3.98
C SER A 208 12.78 -2.28 2.80
N GLU A 209 13.79 -3.09 2.49
CA GLU A 209 14.53 -2.93 1.24
C GLU A 209 13.65 -3.27 0.05
N GLN A 210 13.70 -2.43 -0.98
CA GLN A 210 12.88 -2.58 -2.18
C GLN A 210 13.79 -2.52 -3.43
N PRO A 211 13.62 -3.43 -4.39
CA PRO A 211 14.31 -3.33 -5.68
C PRO A 211 13.76 -2.13 -6.48
N ALA A 212 14.62 -1.52 -7.30
CA ALA A 212 14.18 -0.46 -8.20
C ALA A 212 13.04 -0.97 -9.13
N PRO A 213 12.06 -0.12 -9.48
CA PRO A 213 11.99 1.33 -9.23
C PRO A 213 11.42 1.72 -7.86
N ARG A 214 11.10 0.77 -6.98
CA ARG A 214 10.61 1.10 -5.64
C ARG A 214 11.72 1.63 -4.76
N LEU A 215 11.36 2.63 -3.97
CA LEU A 215 12.21 3.13 -2.91
C LEU A 215 12.01 2.30 -1.65
N PRO A 216 13.06 2.05 -0.87
CA PRO A 216 12.92 1.44 0.44
C PRO A 216 12.02 2.28 1.35
N VAL A 217 11.19 1.61 2.16
CA VAL A 217 10.17 2.24 3.00
C VAL A 217 10.18 1.68 4.42
N GLU A 218 9.70 2.46 5.38
CA GLU A 218 9.50 1.98 6.75
C GLU A 218 8.47 0.83 6.78
N HIS A 219 8.78 -0.28 7.47
CA HIS A 219 7.89 -1.46 7.53
C HIS A 219 6.46 -1.12 7.98
N TRP A 220 6.32 -0.18 8.92
CA TRP A 220 5.03 0.26 9.44
C TRP A 220 4.07 0.78 8.35
N LYS A 221 4.63 1.35 7.27
CA LYS A 221 3.87 1.90 6.15
C LYS A 221 3.34 0.85 5.19
N LEU A 222 3.92 -0.36 5.15
CA LEU A 222 3.58 -1.35 4.12
C LEU A 222 2.08 -1.67 4.11
N SER A 223 1.49 -1.79 5.30
CA SER A 223 0.05 -2.04 5.45
C SER A 223 -0.85 -0.89 4.98
N LEU A 224 -0.32 0.32 4.78
CA LEU A 224 -1.07 1.41 4.16
C LEU A 224 -1.22 1.23 2.64
N PHE A 225 -0.29 0.50 2.01
CA PHE A 225 -0.20 0.36 0.56
C PHE A 225 -0.47 -1.07 0.06
N ASP A 226 -1.04 -1.92 0.93
CA ASP A 226 -0.99 -3.40 0.96
C ASP A 226 -1.63 -4.15 -0.24
N THR A 227 -1.45 -3.69 -1.48
CA THR A 227 -2.20 -4.24 -2.64
C THR A 227 -1.37 -4.37 -3.91
N ILE A 228 -0.09 -3.96 -3.92
CA ILE A 228 0.75 -4.12 -5.10
C ILE A 228 2.10 -4.66 -4.65
N THR A 229 2.19 -5.88 -4.13
CA THR A 229 3.49 -6.47 -3.73
C THR A 229 4.20 -7.20 -4.88
N GLY A 230 3.65 -7.20 -6.10
CA GLY A 230 4.21 -7.92 -7.26
C GLY A 230 4.61 -7.09 -8.48
N LEU A 231 4.25 -5.81 -8.58
CA LEU A 231 4.50 -5.03 -9.80
C LEU A 231 5.79 -4.22 -9.66
N LEU A 232 6.66 -4.24 -10.66
CA LEU A 232 7.85 -3.40 -10.77
C LEU A 232 7.49 -1.90 -10.96
N THR A 233 6.47 -1.42 -10.26
CA THR A 233 5.96 -0.04 -10.26
C THR A 233 6.31 0.63 -8.94
N PRO A 234 6.41 1.97 -8.92
CA PRO A 234 6.48 2.75 -7.69
C PRO A 234 5.31 2.42 -6.75
N ILE A 235 5.56 2.56 -5.43
CA ILE A 235 4.50 2.50 -4.43
C ILE A 235 3.72 3.81 -4.51
N VAL A 236 2.41 3.72 -4.69
CA VAL A 236 1.51 4.88 -4.79
C VAL A 236 0.36 4.74 -3.78
N PRO A 237 -0.21 5.85 -3.29
CA PRO A 237 -1.43 5.82 -2.49
C PRO A 237 -2.56 5.07 -3.22
N PRO A 238 -3.21 4.06 -2.59
CA PRO A 238 -4.34 3.33 -3.19
C PRO A 238 -5.68 4.06 -3.03
N GLU A 239 -5.68 5.24 -2.43
CA GLU A 239 -6.85 6.03 -2.03
C GLU A 239 -6.51 7.54 -2.11
N PRO A 240 -7.50 8.44 -1.96
CA PRO A 240 -7.23 9.87 -1.86
C PRO A 240 -6.21 10.17 -0.76
N VAL A 241 -5.27 11.08 -1.03
CA VAL A 241 -4.19 11.39 -0.08
C VAL A 241 -4.72 11.87 1.28
N ALA A 242 -5.81 12.63 1.29
CA ALA A 242 -6.47 13.06 2.53
C ALA A 242 -7.00 11.87 3.36
N ALA A 243 -7.61 10.88 2.72
CA ALA A 243 -8.08 9.67 3.38
C ALA A 243 -6.91 8.80 3.88
N LEU A 244 -5.80 8.77 3.15
CA LEU A 244 -4.57 8.11 3.58
C LEU A 244 -3.98 8.78 4.84
N TYR A 245 -3.93 10.11 4.90
CA TYR A 245 -3.54 10.84 6.11
C TYR A 245 -4.44 10.51 7.30
N ALA A 246 -5.76 10.56 7.11
CA ALA A 246 -6.71 10.24 8.16
C ALA A 246 -6.56 8.79 8.65
N ARG A 247 -6.30 7.82 7.75
CA ARG A 247 -6.07 6.42 8.14
C ARG A 247 -4.75 6.24 8.88
N ALA A 248 -3.68 6.85 8.42
CA ALA A 248 -2.38 6.78 9.08
C ALA A 248 -2.44 7.40 10.49
N TRP A 249 -3.08 8.57 10.63
CA TRP A 249 -3.25 9.24 11.91
C TRP A 249 -4.12 8.43 12.87
N ARG A 250 -5.25 7.88 12.40
CA ARG A 250 -6.12 7.00 13.20
C ARG A 250 -5.36 5.80 13.77
N ARG A 251 -4.50 5.14 12.97
CA ARG A 251 -3.68 4.03 13.47
C ARG A 251 -2.78 4.46 14.63
N VAL A 252 -2.15 5.63 14.53
CA VAL A 252 -1.34 6.20 15.62
C VAL A 252 -2.21 6.43 16.87
N ARG A 253 -3.39 7.04 16.71
CA ARG A 253 -4.35 7.30 17.79
C ARG A 253 -4.89 6.03 18.45
N ASP A 254 -5.05 4.96 17.68
CA ASP A 254 -5.51 3.64 18.14
C ASP A 254 -4.38 2.82 18.79
N GLY A 255 -3.18 3.40 18.95
CA GLY A 255 -2.03 2.75 19.59
C GLY A 255 -1.20 1.86 18.65
N ASP A 256 -1.52 1.81 17.36
CA ASP A 256 -0.71 1.20 16.30
C ASP A 256 0.26 2.22 15.67
N GLY A 257 1.02 2.89 16.52
CA GLY A 257 2.06 3.84 16.10
C GLY A 257 3.36 3.15 15.65
N PRO A 258 4.20 3.85 14.84
CA PRO A 258 5.51 3.35 14.46
C PRO A 258 6.39 3.13 15.68
N ARG A 259 6.95 1.93 15.81
CA ARG A 259 7.81 1.55 16.94
C ARG A 259 8.84 0.53 16.52
N PHE A 260 9.97 0.51 17.21
CA PHE A 260 10.91 -0.60 17.11
C PHE A 260 10.21 -1.90 17.54
N GLN A 261 10.35 -2.96 16.75
CA GLN A 261 9.89 -4.28 17.16
C GLN A 261 10.66 -4.67 18.43
N GLN A 262 9.94 -4.96 19.52
CA GLN A 262 10.55 -5.58 20.68
C GLN A 262 10.98 -6.99 20.26
N LEU A 263 12.29 -7.22 20.21
CA LEU A 263 12.83 -8.57 20.10
C LEU A 263 12.53 -9.28 21.42
N ASP A 264 11.52 -10.15 21.43
CA ASP A 264 11.33 -11.14 22.50
C ASP A 264 12.48 -12.15 22.41
N VAL A 265 13.64 -11.78 22.96
CA VAL A 265 14.77 -12.69 23.11
C VAL A 265 14.38 -13.68 24.21
N LYS A 266 13.80 -14.82 23.83
CA LYS A 266 13.77 -15.99 24.70
C LYS A 266 15.22 -16.32 25.06
N ARG A 267 15.65 -15.89 26.25
CA ARG A 267 16.96 -16.23 26.81
C ARG A 267 17.05 -17.76 26.90
N GLY A 268 17.73 -18.36 25.93
CA GLY A 268 18.06 -19.78 25.93
C GLY A 268 18.82 -20.11 27.20
N ARG A 269 18.29 -21.05 27.97
CA ARG A 269 18.89 -21.59 29.20
C ARG A 269 20.26 -22.19 28.83
N ARG A 270 21.36 -21.57 29.27
CA ARG A 270 22.71 -22.16 29.18
C ARG A 270 22.70 -23.51 29.90
N ARG A 271 23.07 -24.57 29.18
CA ARG A 271 23.52 -25.84 29.75
C ARG A 271 25.02 -25.74 30.01
#